data_AF-A0AA41Q6D1-F1
#
_entry.id   AF-A0AA41Q6D1-F1
#
_cell.length_a   1.000
_cell.length_b   1.000
_cell.length_c   1.000
_cell.angle_alpha   90.00
_cell.angle_beta   90.00
_cell.angle_gamma   90.00
#
_symmetry.space_group_name_H-M   'P 1'
#
loop_
_entity.id
_entity.type
_entity.pdbx_description
1 polymer ?
#
loop_
_entity_poly.entity_id
_entity_poly.type
_entity_poly.pdbx_seq_one_letter_code
_entity_poly.pdbx_strand_id
1 'polypeptide(L)'
;MPGVQCVDAEAIDDSGAAALSLRDVARRAGVSHAAFTHHFGSKRGLLTALAAEGYALLADTLDAPGGDLVETGVAYVRFAARHRAHFEVMFQPDLYDPDSPKVAAARDRAGRALTAVLPPSATETEELAAWSIVHGFAALWLSGTIPSTPDTDAGDAARPVIRLLEFRSSGQSQSPE
;
A
#
# COMPACT_ATOMS: atom_id res chain seq x y z
N MET A 1 27.76 -28.02 -30.51
CA MET A 1 26.56 -27.31 -30.04
C MET A 1 26.80 -26.93 -28.58
N PRO A 2 27.04 -25.64 -28.29
CA PRO A 2 27.22 -25.13 -26.92
C PRO A 2 25.86 -25.21 -26.19
N GLY A 3 25.73 -25.41 -24.89
CA GLY A 3 26.51 -24.92 -23.76
C GLY A 3 25.47 -24.28 -22.84
N VAL A 4 24.86 -25.10 -21.96
CA VAL A 4 23.90 -24.62 -20.95
C VAL A 4 24.68 -23.69 -20.03
N GLN A 5 24.50 -22.39 -20.21
CA GLN A 5 24.98 -21.41 -19.24
C GLN A 5 24.04 -21.47 -18.04
N CYS A 6 24.57 -21.92 -16.90
CA CYS A 6 24.06 -21.47 -15.60
C CYS A 6 23.99 -19.95 -15.67
N VAL A 7 22.81 -19.40 -15.43
CA VAL A 7 22.67 -17.96 -15.24
C VAL A 7 23.32 -17.69 -13.89
N ASP A 8 24.52 -17.12 -13.90
CA ASP A 8 25.19 -16.68 -12.69
C ASP A 8 24.27 -15.69 -11.97
N ALA A 9 23.78 -16.08 -10.79
CA ALA A 9 22.88 -15.29 -9.95
C ALA A 9 23.56 -14.07 -9.29
N GLU A 10 24.74 -13.66 -9.79
CA GLU A 10 25.58 -12.61 -9.21
C GLU A 10 25.50 -11.26 -9.95
N ALA A 11 24.52 -11.09 -10.82
CA ALA A 11 24.18 -9.79 -11.40
C ALA A 11 22.68 -9.50 -11.36
N ILE A 12 21.97 -10.02 -10.35
CA ILE A 12 20.71 -9.41 -9.93
C ILE A 12 21.12 -8.10 -9.26
N ASP A 13 21.16 -7.03 -10.05
CA ASP A 13 21.13 -5.67 -9.55
C ASP A 13 20.12 -5.62 -8.39
N ASP A 14 20.62 -5.36 -7.19
CA ASP A 14 19.94 -5.40 -5.89
C ASP A 14 18.88 -4.27 -5.75
N SER A 15 18.33 -3.86 -6.89
CA SER A 15 17.37 -2.78 -7.09
C SER A 15 16.27 -3.18 -8.10
N GLY A 16 16.06 -4.48 -8.30
CA GLY A 16 15.02 -5.05 -9.15
C GLY A 16 13.62 -4.56 -8.76
N ALA A 17 12.96 -3.85 -9.68
CA ALA A 17 11.61 -3.29 -9.60
C ALA A 17 11.36 -2.12 -8.62
N ALA A 18 12.00 -2.04 -7.44
CA ALA A 18 11.82 -0.91 -6.51
C ALA A 18 12.46 0.41 -6.99
N ALA A 19 13.40 0.31 -7.94
CA ALA A 19 14.07 1.45 -8.58
C ALA A 19 13.40 1.93 -9.88
N LEU A 20 12.13 1.59 -10.14
CA LEU A 20 11.21 2.37 -10.96
C LEU A 20 10.82 3.67 -10.23
N SER A 21 11.71 4.31 -9.47
CA SER A 21 12.74 5.24 -9.96
C SER A 21 12.41 6.53 -9.27
N LEU A 22 13.18 6.90 -8.25
CA LEU A 22 13.04 8.20 -7.61
C LEU A 22 13.08 9.37 -8.61
N ARG A 23 13.70 9.16 -9.77
CA ARG A 23 13.66 10.09 -10.90
C ARG A 23 12.26 10.19 -11.50
N ASP A 24 11.53 9.10 -11.62
CA ASP A 24 10.13 9.11 -12.05
C ASP A 24 9.19 9.68 -11.00
N VAL A 25 9.45 9.43 -9.71
CA VAL A 25 8.75 10.07 -8.58
C VAL A 25 8.98 11.59 -8.60
N ALA A 26 10.24 12.04 -8.66
CA ALA A 26 10.59 13.46 -8.70
C ALA A 26 10.06 14.16 -9.96
N ARG A 27 10.07 13.48 -11.11
CA ARG A 27 9.52 13.97 -12.39
C ARG A 27 7.99 14.09 -12.34
N ARG A 28 7.29 13.11 -11.78
CA ARG A 28 5.82 13.14 -11.61
C ARG A 28 5.38 14.18 -10.57
N ALA A 29 6.20 14.43 -9.56
CA ALA A 29 5.97 15.48 -8.57
C ALA A 29 6.23 16.91 -9.10
N GLY A 30 6.70 17.08 -10.34
CA GLY A 30 6.84 18.40 -10.98
C GLY A 30 7.88 19.33 -10.34
N VAL A 31 8.82 18.80 -9.56
CA VAL A 31 9.75 19.60 -8.76
C VAL A 31 11.05 19.88 -9.54
N SER A 32 11.39 21.15 -9.73
CA SER A 32 12.67 21.53 -10.33
C SER A 32 13.85 21.23 -9.37
N HIS A 33 15.06 21.06 -9.91
CA HIS A 33 16.25 20.71 -9.10
C HIS A 33 16.57 21.74 -7.99
N ALA A 34 16.20 23.01 -8.18
CA ALA A 34 16.37 24.07 -7.18
C ALA A 34 15.30 24.06 -6.08
N ALA A 35 14.06 23.68 -6.41
CA ALA A 35 13.00 23.46 -5.42
C ALA A 35 13.27 22.18 -4.60
N PHE A 36 13.91 21.18 -5.21
CA PHE A 36 14.28 19.94 -4.56
C PHE A 36 15.23 20.13 -3.37
N THR A 37 16.33 20.86 -3.55
CA THR A 37 17.31 21.11 -2.49
C THR A 37 16.77 22.00 -1.39
N HIS A 38 15.90 22.97 -1.72
CA HIS A 38 15.37 23.89 -0.72
C HIS A 38 14.22 23.31 0.11
N HIS A 39 13.37 22.46 -0.47
CA HIS A 39 12.20 21.89 0.20
C HIS A 39 12.46 20.53 0.87
N PHE A 40 13.34 19.69 0.30
CA PHE A 40 13.52 18.31 0.77
C PHE A 40 14.92 18.02 1.31
N GLY A 41 15.94 18.78 0.91
CA GLY A 41 17.33 18.69 1.40
C GLY A 41 18.07 17.40 1.02
N SER A 42 17.37 16.28 0.83
CA SER A 42 17.93 14.98 0.46
C SER A 42 16.89 14.08 -0.23
N LYS A 43 17.37 13.02 -0.87
CA LYS A 43 16.54 11.92 -1.39
C LYS A 43 15.65 11.32 -0.30
N ARG A 44 16.21 11.06 0.89
CA ARG A 44 15.45 10.55 2.05
C ARG A 44 14.36 11.54 2.47
N GLY A 45 14.65 12.85 2.48
CA GLY A 45 13.67 13.89 2.80
C GLY A 45 12.51 13.99 1.80
N LEU A 46 12.76 13.78 0.51
CA LEU A 46 11.70 13.68 -0.50
C LEU A 46 10.79 12.47 -0.21
N LEU A 47 11.39 11.31 0.05
CA LEU A 47 10.65 10.07 0.30
C LEU A 47 9.86 10.15 1.61
N THR A 48 10.39 10.83 2.63
CA THR A 48 9.65 11.16 3.86
C THR A 48 8.42 12.01 3.58
N ALA A 49 8.55 13.04 2.73
CA ALA A 49 7.40 13.87 2.36
C ALA A 49 6.36 13.08 1.56
N LEU A 50 6.81 12.26 0.60
CA LEU A 50 5.93 11.40 -0.20
C LEU A 50 5.21 10.35 0.66
N ALA A 51 5.90 9.75 1.63
CA ALA A 51 5.28 8.81 2.56
C ALA A 51 4.22 9.52 3.43
N ALA A 52 4.54 10.70 3.97
CA ALA A 52 3.58 11.48 4.76
C ALA A 52 2.33 11.87 3.95
N GLU A 53 2.51 12.35 2.71
CA GLU A 53 1.41 12.65 1.79
C GLU A 53 0.60 11.40 1.46
N GLY A 54 1.27 10.28 1.16
CA GLY A 54 0.63 9.01 0.85
C GLY A 54 -0.25 8.49 1.99
N TYR A 55 0.25 8.52 3.24
CA TYR A 55 -0.55 8.15 4.41
C TYR A 55 -1.72 9.11 4.65
N ALA A 56 -1.56 10.40 4.42
CA ALA A 56 -2.65 11.37 4.54
C ALA A 56 -3.75 11.14 3.50
N LEU A 57 -3.38 10.97 2.23
CA LEU A 57 -4.30 10.63 1.14
C LEU A 57 -5.00 9.29 1.38
N LEU A 58 -4.28 8.30 1.91
CA LEU A 58 -4.86 7.02 2.27
C LEU A 58 -5.89 7.21 3.38
N ALA A 59 -5.58 7.94 4.44
CA ALA A 59 -6.52 8.20 5.53
C ALA A 59 -7.82 8.85 5.02
N ASP A 60 -7.71 9.90 4.20
CA ASP A 60 -8.89 10.57 3.63
C ASP A 60 -9.69 9.63 2.69
N THR A 61 -9.00 8.74 1.97
CA THR A 61 -9.64 7.72 1.12
C THR A 61 -10.40 6.68 1.94
N LEU A 62 -9.90 6.30 3.12
CA LEU A 62 -10.51 5.30 3.99
C LEU A 62 -11.64 5.87 4.85
N ASP A 63 -11.64 7.18 5.12
CA ASP A 63 -12.73 7.84 5.85
C ASP A 63 -13.99 7.99 4.97
N ALA A 64 -13.83 8.13 3.65
CA ALA A 64 -14.93 8.42 2.72
C ALA A 64 -16.07 7.39 2.66
N PRO A 65 -15.82 6.07 2.75
CA PRO A 65 -16.88 5.05 2.74
C PRO A 65 -17.74 4.99 4.02
N GLY A 66 -17.42 5.77 5.06
CA GLY A 66 -18.29 5.92 6.23
C GLY A 66 -18.37 4.69 7.13
N GLY A 67 -17.33 3.85 7.16
CA GLY A 67 -17.24 2.72 8.09
C GLY A 67 -17.59 1.35 7.50
N ASP A 68 -18.00 1.26 6.23
CA ASP A 68 -18.27 -0.02 5.57
C ASP A 68 -16.95 -0.77 5.26
N LEU A 69 -16.81 -1.99 5.77
CA LEU A 69 -15.60 -2.81 5.62
C LEU A 69 -15.26 -3.09 4.15
N VAL A 70 -16.26 -3.46 3.35
CA VAL A 70 -16.04 -3.86 1.96
C VAL A 70 -15.69 -2.65 1.11
N GLU A 71 -16.44 -1.56 1.23
CA GLU A 71 -16.16 -0.32 0.50
C GLU A 71 -14.82 0.29 0.92
N THR A 72 -14.42 0.17 2.19
CA THR A 72 -13.11 0.63 2.67
C THR A 72 -11.98 -0.21 2.11
N GLY A 73 -12.11 -1.53 2.07
CA GLY A 73 -11.14 -2.40 1.40
C GLY A 73 -11.03 -2.12 -0.10
N VAL A 74 -12.17 -1.86 -0.76
CA VAL A 74 -12.20 -1.48 -2.19
C VAL A 74 -11.52 -0.14 -2.41
N ALA A 75 -11.76 0.84 -1.54
CA ALA A 75 -11.11 2.14 -1.58
C ALA A 75 -9.59 2.04 -1.38
N TYR A 76 -9.14 1.15 -0.48
CA TYR A 76 -7.72 0.83 -0.28
C TYR A 76 -7.05 0.31 -1.55
N VAL A 77 -7.66 -0.67 -2.24
CA VAL A 77 -7.09 -1.24 -3.47
C VAL A 77 -7.09 -0.22 -4.61
N ARG A 78 -8.16 0.57 -4.74
CA ARG A 78 -8.22 1.67 -5.71
C ARG A 78 -7.17 2.76 -5.42
N PHE A 79 -6.92 3.06 -4.14
CA PHE A 79 -5.84 3.96 -3.75
C PHE A 79 -4.49 3.44 -4.23
N ALA A 80 -4.19 2.16 -3.98
CA ALA A 80 -2.93 1.55 -4.42
C ALA A 80 -2.76 1.65 -5.95
N ALA A 81 -3.82 1.36 -6.71
CA ALA A 81 -3.80 1.46 -8.17
C ALA A 81 -3.61 2.90 -8.69
N ARG A 82 -4.29 3.89 -8.08
CA ARG A 82 -4.21 5.31 -8.50
C ARG A 82 -2.94 6.01 -8.04
N HIS A 83 -2.45 5.67 -6.85
CA HIS A 83 -1.33 6.34 -6.17
C HIS A 83 -0.12 5.41 -6.04
N ARG A 84 0.17 4.63 -7.09
CA ARG A 84 1.22 3.60 -7.11
C ARG A 84 2.55 4.03 -6.48
N ALA A 85 3.07 5.20 -6.87
CA ALA A 85 4.34 5.71 -6.35
C ALA A 85 4.32 5.99 -4.84
N HIS A 86 3.19 6.45 -4.30
CA HIS A 86 3.03 6.63 -2.85
C HIS A 86 2.99 5.27 -2.17
N PHE A 87 2.16 4.36 -2.70
CA PHE A 87 1.97 3.02 -2.16
C PHE A 87 3.29 2.23 -2.10
N GLU A 88 4.10 2.25 -3.15
CA GLU A 88 5.41 1.58 -3.18
C GLU A 88 6.38 2.13 -2.12
N VAL A 89 6.37 3.45 -1.86
CA VAL A 89 7.26 4.07 -0.86
C VAL A 89 6.76 3.86 0.56
N MET A 90 5.46 4.02 0.82
CA MET A 90 4.86 3.98 2.17
C MET A 90 5.17 2.68 2.94
N PHE A 91 5.29 1.56 2.23
CA PHE A 91 5.52 0.24 2.83
C PHE A 91 6.99 -0.22 2.74
N GLN A 92 7.92 0.70 2.47
CA GLN A 92 9.37 0.50 2.50
C GLN A 92 10.02 1.49 3.48
N PRO A 93 9.91 1.27 4.80
CA PRO A 93 10.35 2.25 5.81
C PRO A 93 11.84 2.59 5.74
N ASP A 94 12.67 1.71 5.18
CA ASP A 94 14.11 1.96 4.99
C ASP A 94 14.40 3.11 3.99
N LEU A 95 13.44 3.43 3.13
CA LEU A 95 13.57 4.48 2.12
C LEU A 95 13.36 5.90 2.67
N TYR A 96 12.67 6.06 3.79
CA TYR A 96 12.27 7.35 4.33
C TYR A 96 12.47 7.42 5.84
N ASP A 97 12.15 8.56 6.45
CA ASP A 97 12.23 8.76 7.90
C ASP A 97 10.90 8.41 8.60
N PRO A 98 10.75 7.19 9.15
CA PRO A 98 9.49 6.76 9.76
C PRO A 98 9.19 7.51 11.06
N ASP A 99 10.22 7.99 11.74
CA ASP A 99 10.09 8.73 13.01
C ASP A 99 9.79 10.22 12.79
N SER A 100 9.72 10.67 11.52
CA SER A 100 9.28 12.02 11.21
C SER A 100 7.87 12.26 11.78
N PRO A 101 7.64 13.32 12.57
CA PRO A 101 6.33 13.56 13.19
C PRO A 101 5.17 13.62 12.20
N LYS A 102 5.44 14.09 10.96
CA LYS A 102 4.44 14.15 9.89
C LYS A 102 4.06 12.75 9.40
N VAL A 103 5.05 11.88 9.21
CA VAL A 103 4.83 10.50 8.78
C VAL A 103 4.10 9.72 9.86
N ALA A 104 4.59 9.80 11.11
CA ALA A 104 3.96 9.13 12.26
C ALA A 104 2.48 9.51 12.40
N ALA A 105 2.18 10.82 12.44
CA ALA A 105 0.80 11.30 12.58
C ALA A 105 -0.12 10.85 11.43
N ALA A 106 0.37 10.90 10.18
CA ALA A 106 -0.41 10.48 9.02
C ALA A 106 -0.62 8.95 9.01
N ARG A 107 0.42 8.17 9.31
CA ARG A 107 0.36 6.71 9.40
C ARG A 107 -0.62 6.27 10.48
N ASP A 108 -0.55 6.90 11.66
CA ASP A 108 -1.47 6.60 12.76
C ASP A 108 -2.92 6.90 12.40
N ARG A 109 -3.17 7.99 11.66
CA ARG A 109 -4.52 8.30 11.16
C ARG A 109 -5.02 7.23 10.19
N ALA A 110 -4.22 6.85 9.21
CA ALA A 110 -4.58 5.80 8.25
C ALA A 110 -4.81 4.45 8.94
N GLY A 111 -3.96 4.10 9.93
CA GLY A 111 -4.12 2.90 10.75
C GLY A 111 -5.44 2.89 11.52
N ARG A 112 -5.81 4.01 12.16
CA ARG A 112 -7.12 4.13 12.84
C ARG A 112 -8.29 3.99 11.88
N ALA A 113 -8.22 4.57 10.69
CA ALA A 113 -9.27 4.42 9.68
C ALA A 113 -9.43 2.96 9.23
N LEU A 114 -8.32 2.22 9.08
CA LEU A 114 -8.33 0.79 8.76
C LEU A 114 -8.92 -0.07 9.87
N THR A 115 -8.66 0.24 11.15
CA THR A 115 -9.20 -0.55 12.26
C THR A 115 -10.64 -0.17 12.60
N ALA A 116 -11.06 1.06 12.35
CA ALA A 116 -12.42 1.55 12.65
C ALA A 116 -13.55 0.83 11.89
N VAL A 117 -13.23 0.17 10.77
CA VAL A 117 -14.21 -0.60 9.98
C VAL A 117 -14.40 -2.03 10.47
N LEU A 118 -13.58 -2.47 11.42
CA LEU A 118 -13.70 -3.77 12.07
C LEU A 118 -14.58 -3.66 13.31
N PRO A 119 -15.25 -4.76 13.72
CA PRO A 119 -16.03 -4.75 14.95
C PRO A 119 -15.12 -4.45 16.16
N PRO A 120 -15.62 -3.77 17.21
CA PRO A 120 -14.82 -3.50 18.42
C PRO A 120 -14.29 -4.75 19.14
N SER A 121 -14.85 -5.92 18.83
CA SER A 121 -14.43 -7.22 19.35
C SER A 121 -13.38 -7.93 18.48
N ALA A 122 -12.94 -7.32 17.38
CA ALA A 122 -11.94 -7.90 16.50
C ALA A 122 -10.64 -8.15 17.28
N THR A 123 -10.07 -9.32 17.07
CA THR A 123 -8.76 -9.68 17.62
C THR A 123 -7.64 -9.08 16.78
N GLU A 124 -6.45 -8.93 17.36
CA GLU A 124 -5.24 -8.52 16.61
C GLU A 124 -4.97 -9.41 15.39
N THR A 125 -5.31 -10.70 15.48
CA THR A 125 -5.19 -11.65 14.36
C THR A 125 -6.18 -11.34 13.24
N GLU A 126 -7.40 -10.93 13.56
CA GLU A 126 -8.41 -10.55 12.57
C GLU A 126 -8.08 -9.20 11.92
N GLU A 127 -7.56 -8.25 12.68
CA GLU A 127 -7.02 -6.99 12.15
C GLU A 127 -5.87 -7.26 11.16
N LEU A 128 -4.91 -8.09 11.56
CA LEU A 128 -3.78 -8.47 10.72
C LEU A 128 -4.23 -9.25 9.48
N ALA A 129 -5.23 -10.13 9.60
CA ALA A 129 -5.79 -10.86 8.46
C ALA A 129 -6.50 -9.92 7.47
N ALA A 130 -7.31 -8.99 7.97
CA ALA A 130 -7.98 -7.98 7.16
C ALA A 130 -6.96 -7.14 6.39
N TRP A 131 -5.94 -6.62 7.09
CA TRP A 131 -4.88 -5.85 6.45
C TRP A 131 -4.10 -6.69 5.44
N SER A 132 -3.73 -7.93 5.77
CA SER A 132 -3.00 -8.83 4.87
C SER A 132 -3.76 -9.12 3.59
N ILE A 133 -5.09 -9.30 3.66
CA ILE A 133 -5.92 -9.58 2.49
C ILE A 133 -5.97 -8.37 1.56
N VAL A 134 -6.27 -7.17 2.07
CA VAL A 134 -6.37 -5.97 1.22
C VAL A 134 -5.00 -5.53 0.70
N HIS A 135 -3.97 -5.57 1.55
CA HIS A 135 -2.61 -5.20 1.18
C HIS A 135 -1.99 -6.21 0.20
N GLY A 136 -2.16 -7.51 0.47
CA GLY A 136 -1.70 -8.58 -0.41
C GLY A 136 -2.37 -8.53 -1.78
N PHE A 137 -3.68 -8.31 -1.84
CA PHE A 137 -4.37 -8.13 -3.12
C PHE A 137 -3.82 -6.92 -3.89
N ALA A 138 -3.66 -5.78 -3.23
CA ALA A 138 -3.10 -4.57 -3.84
C ALA A 138 -1.68 -4.81 -4.38
N ALA A 139 -0.82 -5.48 -3.62
CA ALA A 139 0.53 -5.82 -4.05
C ALA A 139 0.53 -6.74 -5.29
N LEU A 140 -0.28 -7.80 -5.28
CA LEU A 140 -0.43 -8.74 -6.40
C LEU A 140 -1.04 -8.08 -7.65
N TRP A 141 -1.92 -7.10 -7.46
CA TRP A 141 -2.46 -6.28 -8.53
C TRP A 141 -1.37 -5.41 -9.15
N LEU A 142 -0.60 -4.69 -8.32
CA LEU A 142 0.47 -3.81 -8.78
C LEU A 142 1.65 -4.55 -9.41
N SER A 143 1.91 -5.81 -9.04
CA SER A 143 2.93 -6.63 -9.71
C SER A 143 2.47 -7.17 -11.07
N GLY A 144 1.18 -7.04 -11.41
CA GLY A 144 0.60 -7.66 -12.60
C GLY A 144 0.45 -9.18 -12.49
N THR A 145 0.58 -9.74 -11.28
CA THR A 145 0.41 -11.19 -11.04
C THR A 145 -1.05 -11.60 -11.19
N ILE A 146 -1.98 -10.72 -10.82
CA ILE A 146 -3.41 -10.91 -11.09
C ILE A 146 -3.67 -10.52 -12.56
N PRO A 147 -4.16 -11.46 -13.40
CA PRO A 147 -4.53 -11.14 -14.77
C PRO A 147 -5.61 -10.05 -14.81
N SER A 148 -5.36 -9.00 -15.57
CA SER A 148 -6.30 -7.89 -15.75
C SER A 148 -6.24 -7.36 -17.19
N THR A 149 -7.32 -6.70 -17.60
CA THR A 149 -7.36 -5.93 -18.85
C THR A 149 -7.27 -4.44 -18.53
N PRO A 150 -6.94 -3.56 -19.49
CA PRO A 150 -6.89 -2.11 -19.25
C PRO A 150 -8.18 -1.52 -18.65
N ASP A 151 -9.33 -2.14 -18.92
CA ASP A 151 -10.64 -1.68 -18.45
C ASP A 151 -11.04 -2.29 -17.09
N THR A 152 -10.21 -3.17 -16.51
CA THR A 152 -10.53 -3.82 -15.23
C THR A 152 -10.25 -2.86 -14.07
N ASP A 153 -11.29 -2.46 -13.33
CA ASP A 153 -11.14 -1.73 -12.08
C ASP A 153 -10.59 -2.65 -10.98
N ALA A 154 -9.49 -2.21 -10.35
CA ALA A 154 -8.82 -2.95 -9.29
C ALA A 154 -9.72 -3.20 -8.08
N GLY A 155 -10.56 -2.22 -7.74
CA GLY A 155 -11.48 -2.30 -6.61
C GLY A 155 -12.59 -3.33 -6.84
N ASP A 156 -13.17 -3.34 -8.04
CA ASP A 156 -14.22 -4.29 -8.40
C ASP A 156 -13.67 -5.73 -8.45
N ALA A 157 -12.43 -5.91 -8.92
CA ALA A 157 -11.73 -7.19 -8.87
C ALA A 157 -11.45 -7.66 -7.42
N ALA A 158 -11.14 -6.73 -6.50
CA ALA A 158 -10.85 -7.05 -5.11
C ALA A 158 -12.10 -7.35 -4.27
N ARG A 159 -13.23 -6.74 -4.60
CA ARG A 159 -14.49 -6.82 -3.85
C ARG A 159 -14.90 -8.24 -3.43
N PRO A 160 -14.94 -9.27 -4.32
CA PRO A 160 -15.31 -10.62 -3.90
C PRO A 160 -14.32 -11.24 -2.91
N VAL A 161 -13.02 -10.90 -3.00
CA VAL A 161 -12.00 -11.35 -2.05
C VAL A 161 -12.18 -10.69 -0.70
N ILE A 162 -12.47 -9.38 -0.68
CA ILE A 162 -12.68 -8.61 0.56
C ILE A 162 -13.91 -9.10 1.32
N ARG A 163 -15.00 -9.49 0.62
CA ARG A 163 -16.20 -10.07 1.26
C ARG A 163 -15.91 -11.35 2.06
N LEU A 164 -14.80 -12.04 1.82
CA LEU A 164 -14.40 -13.19 2.65
C LEU A 164 -14.08 -12.82 4.10
N LEU A 165 -13.80 -11.53 4.38
CA LEU A 165 -13.59 -11.03 5.74
C LEU A 165 -14.91 -11.03 6.56
N GLU A 166 -16.05 -10.76 5.92
CA GLU A 166 -17.37 -10.72 6.57
C GLU A 166 -17.84 -12.12 7.01
N PHE A 167 -17.48 -13.16 6.24
CA PHE A 167 -17.83 -14.53 6.59
C PHE A 167 -17.08 -15.04 7.83
N ARG A 168 -15.89 -14.49 8.13
CA ARG A 168 -15.10 -14.90 9.29
C ARG A 168 -15.59 -14.30 10.60
N SER A 169 -16.07 -13.05 10.58
CA SER A 169 -16.65 -12.41 11.78
C SER A 169 -17.96 -13.07 12.21
N SER A 170 -18.71 -13.66 11.27
CA SER A 170 -19.98 -14.36 11.53
C SER A 170 -19.81 -15.78 12.08
N GLY A 171 -18.64 -16.41 11.85
CA GLY A 171 -18.38 -17.81 12.18
C GLY A 171 -17.84 -18.07 13.59
N GLN A 172 -17.38 -17.05 14.31
CA GLN A 172 -16.80 -17.20 15.66
C GLN A 172 -17.79 -17.00 16.82
N SER A 173 -19.08 -16.75 16.54
CA SER A 173 -20.11 -16.60 17.59
C SER A 173 -20.65 -17.92 18.15
N GLN A 174 -20.08 -19.08 17.83
CA GLN A 174 -20.48 -20.37 18.43
C GLN A 174 -19.26 -21.24 18.77
N SER A 175 -18.82 -21.14 20.03
CA SER A 175 -18.29 -22.27 20.78
C SER A 175 -18.62 -22.08 22.27
N PRO A 176 -19.65 -22.75 22.79
CA PRO A 176 -19.74 -23.08 24.20
C PRO A 176 -19.20 -24.50 24.40
N GLU A 177 -18.14 -24.63 25.20
CA GLU A 177 -17.95 -25.81 26.06
C GLU A 177 -17.16 -25.43 27.31
#